data_AF-A0A8E2EG05-F1
#
_entry.id   AF-A0A8E2EG05-F1
#
_cell.length_a   1.000
_cell.length_b   1.000
_cell.length_c   1.000
_cell.angle_alpha   90.00
_cell.angle_beta   90.00
_cell.angle_gamma   90.00
#
_symmetry.space_group_name_H-M   'P 1'
#
loop_
_entity.id
_entity.type
_entity.pdbx_description
1 polymer ?
#
loop_
_entity_poly.entity_id
_entity_poly.type
_entity_poly.pdbx_seq_one_letter_code
_entity_poly.pdbx_strand_id
1 'polypeptide(L)'
;MANKPTILLVTGSFSPPPIYDLVVSRLKDVGFEVVVPHLPSIGRTKDKDPAPGLSDDVALIRSELTRLVSQQEKHVLIIGHSYGGVPATESIHGFSKAEREKEGRSGGVVRILYSAAVLPEIGETAAEFFGGKFADFVVIDDKHWAHLETEGAAKANFGTLPHEQGVKWASKFQEHSIVTFSTPLTNAGYKDVDVSYLVTEEDSVIPPDKQLRSVDRIEKESGRKVDVQRVKTGHSAYVLDPDAVANVISKAAGL
;
A
#
# COMPACT_ATOMS: atom_id res chain seq x y z
N MET A 1 18.70 -22.93 -4.45
CA MET A 1 17.89 -22.14 -3.50
C MET A 1 16.93 -21.31 -4.34
N ALA A 2 15.63 -21.34 -4.06
CA ALA A 2 14.68 -20.49 -4.79
C ALA A 2 15.07 -19.02 -4.54
N ASN A 3 15.18 -18.21 -5.60
CA ASN A 3 15.44 -16.77 -5.44
C ASN A 3 14.25 -16.14 -4.72
N LYS A 4 14.50 -15.51 -3.57
CA LYS A 4 13.50 -14.75 -2.83
C LYS A 4 12.93 -13.65 -3.74
N PRO A 5 11.62 -13.40 -3.73
CA PRO A 5 11.06 -12.29 -4.50
C PRO A 5 11.60 -10.96 -3.94
N THR A 6 11.82 -9.99 -4.82
CA THR A 6 12.05 -8.60 -4.42
C THR A 6 10.73 -8.02 -3.89
N ILE A 7 10.80 -7.30 -2.78
CA ILE A 7 9.63 -6.66 -2.17
C ILE A 7 9.50 -5.25 -2.74
N LEU A 8 8.36 -4.94 -3.35
CA LEU A 8 8.01 -3.59 -3.78
C LEU A 8 6.92 -3.04 -2.85
N LEU A 9 7.29 -2.16 -1.93
CA LEU A 9 6.39 -1.60 -0.92
C LEU A 9 5.82 -0.26 -1.40
N VAL A 10 4.52 -0.24 -1.67
CA VAL A 10 3.75 0.94 -2.03
C VAL A 10 3.14 1.55 -0.77
N THR A 11 3.56 2.78 -0.46
CA THR A 11 3.24 3.46 0.80
C THR A 11 1.80 3.96 0.86
N GLY A 12 1.32 4.23 2.07
CA GLY A 12 0.01 4.86 2.30
C GLY A 12 0.04 6.36 2.03
N SER A 13 -1.14 6.97 2.00
CA SER A 13 -1.27 8.42 1.84
C SER A 13 -0.58 9.14 2.99
N PHE A 14 -0.04 10.32 2.71
CA PHE A 14 0.72 11.15 3.65
C PHE A 14 2.01 10.50 4.21
N SER A 15 2.30 9.24 3.87
CA SER A 15 3.33 8.43 4.51
C SER A 15 4.55 8.28 3.60
N PRO A 16 5.61 9.10 3.77
CA PRO A 16 6.81 8.97 2.95
C PRO A 16 7.58 7.68 3.31
N PRO A 17 8.48 7.19 2.43
CA PRO A 17 9.25 5.97 2.64
C PRO A 17 9.91 5.82 4.03
N PRO A 18 10.47 6.86 4.67
CA PRO A 18 11.09 6.73 5.99
C PRO A 18 10.16 6.28 7.13
N ILE A 19 8.84 6.36 6.96
CA ILE A 19 7.88 5.78 7.92
C ILE A 19 8.02 4.24 7.98
N TYR A 20 8.49 3.62 6.91
CA TYR A 20 8.56 2.16 6.74
C TYR A 20 9.93 1.57 7.10
N ASP A 21 10.93 2.41 7.45
CA ASP A 21 12.32 2.00 7.64
C ASP A 21 12.50 0.87 8.65
N LEU A 22 11.67 0.83 9.71
CA LEU A 22 11.72 -0.22 10.73
C LEU A 22 11.45 -1.61 10.15
N VAL A 23 10.42 -1.73 9.29
CA VAL A 23 10.10 -2.99 8.60
C VAL A 23 11.09 -3.27 7.49
N VAL A 24 11.51 -2.25 6.73
CA VAL A 24 12.50 -2.39 5.66
C VAL A 24 13.81 -2.96 6.21
N SER A 25 14.28 -2.49 7.37
CA SER A 25 15.49 -3.02 8.02
C SER A 25 15.34 -4.50 8.33
N ARG A 26 14.24 -4.91 8.97
CA ARG A 26 13.98 -6.30 9.36
C ARG A 26 13.93 -7.25 8.15
N LEU A 27 13.33 -6.80 7.07
CA LEU A 27 13.27 -7.57 5.81
C LEU A 27 14.65 -7.71 5.16
N LYS A 28 15.47 -6.66 5.20
CA LYS A 28 16.86 -6.70 4.71
C LYS A 28 17.74 -7.61 5.57
N ASP A 29 17.55 -7.62 6.89
CA ASP A 29 18.30 -8.48 7.81
C ASP A 29 18.07 -9.97 7.53
N VAL A 30 16.88 -10.34 7.04
CA VAL A 30 16.58 -11.71 6.58
C VAL A 30 16.84 -11.92 5.09
N GLY A 31 17.48 -10.97 4.41
CA GLY A 31 18.02 -11.12 3.06
C GLY A 31 17.05 -10.81 1.92
N PHE A 32 15.98 -10.04 2.15
CA PHE A 32 15.17 -9.51 1.06
C PHE A 32 15.78 -8.23 0.47
N GLU A 33 15.70 -8.10 -0.85
CA GLU A 33 15.75 -6.80 -1.49
C GLU A 33 14.40 -6.10 -1.32
N VAL A 34 14.41 -4.85 -0.88
CA VAL A 34 13.21 -4.05 -0.65
C VAL A 34 13.32 -2.73 -1.39
N VAL A 35 12.32 -2.42 -2.21
CA VAL A 35 12.17 -1.19 -2.98
C VAL A 35 10.95 -0.44 -2.44
N VAL A 36 11.14 0.81 -2.05
CA VAL A 36 10.07 1.69 -1.53
C VAL A 36 10.06 2.98 -2.33
N PRO A 37 9.36 3.05 -3.48
CA PRO A 37 9.31 4.26 -4.29
C PRO A 37 8.60 5.38 -3.52
N HIS A 38 9.09 6.61 -3.67
CA HIS A 38 8.41 7.80 -3.14
C HIS A 38 7.31 8.22 -4.11
N LEU A 39 6.04 8.02 -3.73
CA LEU A 39 4.90 8.30 -4.61
C LEU A 39 4.83 9.79 -5.00
N PRO A 40 4.59 10.12 -6.29
CA PRO A 40 4.44 11.50 -6.75
C PRO A 40 3.38 12.30 -5.99
N SER A 41 2.34 11.63 -5.49
CA SER A 41 1.28 12.25 -4.70
C SER A 41 1.67 12.62 -3.26
N ILE A 42 2.85 12.22 -2.76
CA ILE A 42 3.31 12.47 -1.39
C ILE A 42 4.46 13.48 -1.38
N GLY A 43 4.34 14.51 -0.55
CA GLY A 43 5.38 15.53 -0.37
C GLY A 43 5.40 16.54 -1.51
N ARG A 44 4.68 17.63 -1.31
CA ARG A 44 4.63 18.75 -2.26
C ARG A 44 6.00 19.40 -2.39
N THR A 45 6.65 19.17 -3.52
CA THR A 45 7.94 19.81 -3.86
C THR A 45 7.77 21.03 -4.76
N LYS A 46 6.68 21.07 -5.53
CA LYS A 46 6.29 22.18 -6.39
C LYS A 46 4.80 22.13 -6.68
N ASP A 47 4.22 23.30 -6.95
CA ASP A 47 2.84 23.42 -7.38
C ASP A 47 2.72 22.91 -8.82
N LYS A 48 2.13 21.72 -8.96
CA LYS A 48 1.65 21.21 -10.24
C LYS A 48 0.14 21.45 -10.30
N ASP A 49 -0.34 21.85 -11.47
CA ASP A 49 -1.76 21.99 -11.76
C ASP A 49 -2.10 21.18 -13.03
N PRO A 50 -2.87 20.07 -12.92
CA PRO A 50 -3.39 19.52 -11.67
C PRO A 50 -2.28 18.93 -10.77
N ALA A 51 -2.56 18.83 -9.47
CA ALA A 51 -1.72 18.08 -8.54
C ALA A 51 -1.67 16.58 -8.93
N PRO A 52 -0.61 15.83 -8.55
CA PRO A 52 -0.43 14.44 -8.99
C PRO A 52 -1.61 13.54 -8.64
N GLY A 53 -2.10 12.77 -9.61
CA GLY A 53 -3.24 11.87 -9.46
C GLY A 53 -2.85 10.40 -9.35
N LEU A 54 -3.85 9.52 -9.31
CA LEU A 54 -3.64 8.07 -9.25
C LEU A 54 -2.76 7.58 -10.42
N SER A 55 -2.94 8.14 -11.61
CA SER A 55 -2.16 7.78 -12.81
C SER A 55 -0.66 8.05 -12.65
N ASP A 56 -0.27 9.10 -11.93
CA ASP A 56 1.15 9.41 -11.70
C ASP A 56 1.79 8.37 -10.77
N ASP A 57 1.09 7.99 -9.71
CA ASP A 57 1.53 6.95 -8.78
C ASP A 57 1.61 5.58 -9.47
N VAL A 58 0.60 5.23 -10.27
CA VAL A 58 0.59 4.00 -11.09
C VAL A 58 1.74 4.00 -12.10
N ALA A 59 2.02 5.13 -12.75
CA ALA A 59 3.14 5.24 -13.69
C ALA A 59 4.49 4.99 -13.01
N LEU A 60 4.71 5.52 -11.80
CA LEU A 60 5.92 5.25 -11.03
C LEU A 60 6.05 3.76 -10.68
N ILE A 61 4.98 3.14 -10.16
CA ILE A 61 5.01 1.72 -9.79
C ILE A 61 5.25 0.83 -11.01
N ARG A 62 4.60 1.13 -12.16
CA ARG A 62 4.83 0.39 -13.41
C ARG A 62 6.24 0.58 -13.96
N SER A 63 6.87 1.74 -13.73
CA SER A 63 8.29 1.95 -14.03
C SER A 63 9.18 1.03 -13.18
N GLU A 64 8.93 0.94 -11.87
CA GLU A 64 9.64 0.02 -10.98
C GLU A 64 9.40 -1.45 -11.34
N LEU A 65 8.18 -1.84 -11.69
CA LEU A 65 7.88 -3.18 -12.18
C LEU A 65 8.60 -3.45 -13.51
N THR A 66 8.67 -2.48 -14.43
CA THR A 66 9.45 -2.63 -15.67
C THR A 66 10.92 -2.90 -15.35
N ARG A 67 11.50 -2.13 -14.44
CA ARG A 67 12.89 -2.32 -14.01
C ARG A 67 13.12 -3.67 -13.35
N LEU A 68 12.29 -4.06 -12.39
CA LEU A 68 12.47 -5.29 -11.63
C LEU A 68 12.12 -6.55 -12.44
N VAL A 69 10.96 -6.55 -13.08
CA VAL A 69 10.40 -7.72 -13.78
C VAL A 69 10.94 -7.83 -15.20
N SER A 70 10.87 -6.78 -16.00
CA SER A 70 11.21 -6.86 -17.42
C SER A 70 12.70 -6.76 -17.71
N GLN A 71 13.44 -5.95 -16.95
CA GLN A 71 14.88 -5.73 -17.18
C GLN A 71 15.77 -6.63 -16.32
N GLN A 72 15.33 -6.94 -15.09
CA GLN A 72 16.10 -7.75 -14.15
C GLN A 72 15.54 -9.17 -13.95
N GLU A 73 14.44 -9.50 -14.62
CA GLU A 73 13.81 -10.83 -14.61
C GLU A 73 13.44 -11.33 -13.20
N LYS A 74 13.19 -10.41 -12.25
CA LYS A 74 12.90 -10.74 -10.86
C LYS A 74 11.46 -11.19 -10.67
N HIS A 75 11.27 -12.06 -9.68
CA HIS A 75 9.96 -12.25 -9.05
C HIS A 75 9.73 -11.12 -8.06
N VAL A 76 8.51 -10.57 -8.05
CA VAL A 76 8.15 -9.43 -7.19
C VAL A 76 6.95 -9.78 -6.32
N LEU A 77 7.08 -9.51 -5.03
CA LEU A 77 5.95 -9.40 -4.11
C LEU A 77 5.66 -7.91 -3.92
N ILE A 78 4.50 -7.45 -4.40
CA ILE A 78 4.08 -6.07 -4.23
C ILE A 78 3.26 -5.94 -2.95
N ILE A 79 3.48 -4.88 -2.18
CA ILE A 79 2.74 -4.58 -0.95
C ILE A 79 1.99 -3.28 -1.16
N GLY A 80 0.68 -3.27 -0.92
CA GLY A 80 -0.12 -2.05 -0.87
C GLY A 80 -0.58 -1.78 0.56
N HIS A 81 -0.01 -0.77 1.21
CA HIS A 81 -0.46 -0.31 2.53
C HIS A 81 -1.44 0.85 2.40
N SER A 82 -2.58 0.80 3.10
CA SER A 82 -3.56 1.90 3.10
C SER A 82 -3.89 2.36 1.67
N TYR A 83 -3.85 3.67 1.37
CA TYR A 83 -4.02 4.21 0.02
C TYR A 83 -3.17 3.48 -1.04
N GLY A 84 -1.95 3.03 -0.70
CA GLY A 84 -1.06 2.28 -1.60
C GLY A 84 -1.66 0.99 -2.17
N GLY A 85 -2.73 0.46 -1.55
CA GLY A 85 -3.54 -0.61 -2.13
C GLY A 85 -4.15 -0.26 -3.49
N VAL A 86 -4.53 1.00 -3.71
CA VAL A 86 -5.16 1.47 -4.96
C VAL A 86 -4.16 1.45 -6.12
N PRO A 87 -3.05 2.22 -6.11
CA PRO A 87 -2.11 2.21 -7.22
C PRO A 87 -1.35 0.88 -7.36
N ALA A 88 -1.17 0.11 -6.27
CA ALA A 88 -0.62 -1.25 -6.36
C ALA A 88 -1.54 -2.17 -7.18
N THR A 89 -2.85 -2.18 -6.88
CA THR A 89 -3.85 -2.99 -7.62
C THR A 89 -3.85 -2.65 -9.11
N GLU A 90 -3.72 -1.36 -9.43
CA GLU A 90 -3.73 -0.85 -10.80
C GLU A 90 -2.50 -1.17 -11.61
N SER A 91 -1.37 -1.35 -10.94
CA SER A 91 -0.08 -1.49 -11.59
C SER A 91 0.20 -2.90 -12.11
N ILE A 92 -0.48 -3.93 -11.60
CA ILE A 92 -0.12 -5.35 -11.78
C ILE A 92 -0.40 -5.87 -13.19
N HIS A 93 -1.46 -5.40 -13.85
CA HIS A 93 -1.88 -5.95 -15.14
C HIS A 93 -0.73 -5.91 -16.18
N GLY A 94 -0.47 -7.06 -16.82
CA GLY A 94 0.64 -7.27 -17.75
C GLY A 94 2.01 -7.52 -17.10
N PHE A 95 2.08 -7.56 -15.76
CA PHE A 95 3.30 -7.86 -15.01
C PHE A 95 3.21 -9.15 -14.21
N SER A 96 2.07 -9.86 -14.17
CA SER A 96 1.99 -11.11 -13.42
C SER A 96 2.95 -12.16 -14.00
N LYS A 97 3.50 -13.01 -13.14
CA LYS A 97 4.34 -14.14 -13.56
C LYS A 97 3.61 -15.05 -14.55
N ALA A 98 2.33 -15.31 -14.30
CA ALA A 98 1.52 -16.18 -15.16
C ALA A 98 1.30 -15.61 -16.57
N GLU A 99 1.07 -14.30 -16.71
CA GLU A 99 0.96 -13.65 -18.03
C GLU A 99 2.30 -13.73 -18.78
N ARG A 100 3.40 -13.40 -18.10
CA ARG A 100 4.74 -13.39 -18.72
C ARG A 100 5.22 -14.77 -19.14
N GLU A 101 4.95 -15.80 -18.34
CA GLU A 101 5.29 -17.18 -18.68
C GLU A 101 4.57 -17.67 -19.93
N LYS A 102 3.30 -17.26 -20.15
CA LYS A 102 2.57 -17.56 -21.39
C LYS A 102 3.22 -16.92 -22.63
N GLU A 103 3.93 -15.80 -22.44
CA GLU A 103 4.69 -15.12 -23.49
C GLU A 103 6.15 -15.61 -23.60
N GLY A 104 6.55 -16.63 -22.83
CA GLY A 104 7.93 -17.13 -22.80
C GLY A 104 8.92 -16.17 -22.14
N ARG A 105 8.45 -15.27 -21.27
CA ARG A 105 9.27 -14.27 -20.56
C ARG A 105 9.49 -14.65 -19.10
N SER A 106 10.70 -14.42 -18.62
CA SER A 106 11.07 -14.57 -17.20
C SER A 106 10.58 -13.41 -16.34
N GLY A 107 10.60 -13.62 -15.01
CA GLY A 107 10.20 -12.63 -14.01
C GLY A 107 8.67 -12.46 -13.92
N GLY A 108 8.23 -11.72 -12.91
CA GLY A 108 6.82 -11.35 -12.76
C GLY A 108 6.39 -11.08 -11.33
N VAL A 109 5.28 -10.39 -11.18
CA VAL A 109 4.59 -10.26 -9.89
C VAL A 109 4.02 -11.63 -9.54
N VAL A 110 4.43 -12.16 -8.40
CA VAL A 110 3.98 -13.47 -7.91
C VAL A 110 2.83 -13.35 -6.92
N ARG A 111 2.75 -12.22 -6.22
CA ARG A 111 1.80 -11.98 -5.14
C ARG A 111 1.60 -10.49 -4.88
N ILE A 112 0.39 -10.12 -4.52
CA ILE A 112 0.10 -8.86 -3.84
C ILE A 112 -0.23 -9.13 -2.37
N LEU A 113 0.39 -8.36 -1.47
CA LEU A 113 0.03 -8.30 -0.06
C LEU A 113 -0.65 -6.97 0.23
N TYR A 114 -1.91 -7.01 0.60
CA TYR A 114 -2.62 -5.84 1.10
C TYR A 114 -2.42 -5.73 2.61
N SER A 115 -2.15 -4.54 3.12
CA SER A 115 -1.98 -4.29 4.56
C SER A 115 -2.82 -3.10 4.97
N ALA A 116 -3.88 -3.33 5.75
CA ALA A 116 -4.82 -2.27 6.13
C ALA A 116 -5.18 -1.38 4.93
N ALA A 117 -5.54 -1.99 3.80
CA ALA A 117 -5.51 -1.34 2.49
C ALA A 117 -6.85 -0.70 2.09
N VAL A 118 -6.75 0.40 1.35
CA VAL A 118 -7.88 1.03 0.65
C VAL A 118 -8.12 0.27 -0.65
N LEU A 119 -9.33 -0.29 -0.78
CA LEU A 119 -9.70 -1.16 -1.90
C LEU A 119 -11.12 -0.81 -2.37
N PRO A 120 -11.29 0.25 -3.19
CA PRO A 120 -12.55 0.51 -3.89
C PRO A 120 -12.88 -0.63 -4.87
N GLU A 121 -14.13 -0.72 -5.31
CA GLU A 121 -14.52 -1.57 -6.44
C GLU A 121 -14.05 -0.98 -7.77
N ILE A 122 -14.04 -1.79 -8.83
CA ILE A 122 -13.88 -1.26 -10.18
C ILE A 122 -15.01 -0.27 -10.45
N GLY A 123 -14.66 0.93 -10.90
CA GLY A 123 -15.57 2.04 -11.13
C GLY A 123 -15.71 2.98 -9.93
N GLU A 124 -15.28 2.57 -8.73
CA GLU A 124 -15.30 3.39 -7.52
C GLU A 124 -13.95 4.06 -7.26
N THR A 125 -14.01 5.14 -6.50
CA THR A 125 -12.87 5.96 -6.09
C THR A 125 -12.46 5.66 -4.63
N ALA A 126 -11.23 6.03 -4.26
CA ALA A 126 -10.81 5.91 -2.86
C ALA A 126 -11.63 6.82 -1.92
N ALA A 127 -12.14 7.96 -2.40
CA ALA A 127 -13.05 8.80 -1.62
C ALA A 127 -14.38 8.07 -1.33
N GLU A 128 -14.97 7.40 -2.33
CA GLU A 128 -16.19 6.61 -2.17
C GLU A 128 -15.98 5.42 -1.23
N PHE A 129 -14.80 4.79 -1.27
CA PHE A 129 -14.45 3.77 -0.28
C PHE A 129 -14.62 4.32 1.15
N PHE A 130 -14.23 5.57 1.43
CA PHE A 130 -14.42 6.24 2.73
C PHE A 130 -15.81 6.86 2.94
N GLY A 131 -16.77 6.66 2.04
CA GLY A 131 -18.11 7.23 2.12
C GLY A 131 -18.18 8.71 1.72
N GLY A 132 -17.20 9.20 0.96
CA GLY A 132 -17.18 10.54 0.38
C GLY A 132 -16.82 11.67 1.35
N LYS A 133 -16.35 11.35 2.56
CA LYS A 133 -15.93 12.35 3.56
C LYS A 133 -14.55 12.02 4.11
N PHE A 134 -13.72 13.06 4.21
CA PHE A 134 -12.45 12.99 4.93
C PHE A 134 -12.68 13.25 6.42
N ALA A 135 -11.75 12.78 7.26
CA ALA A 135 -11.80 13.05 8.69
C ALA A 135 -11.53 14.55 8.98
N ASP A 136 -12.04 15.06 10.11
CA ASP A 136 -11.95 16.48 10.47
C ASP A 136 -10.50 17.00 10.61
N PHE A 137 -9.53 16.10 10.83
CA PHE A 137 -8.12 16.43 10.91
C PHE A 137 -7.41 16.47 9.55
N VAL A 138 -8.14 16.26 8.45
CA VAL A 138 -7.62 16.40 7.07
C VAL A 138 -7.94 17.80 6.59
N VAL A 139 -6.91 18.62 6.36
CA VAL A 139 -7.06 19.99 5.90
C VAL A 139 -6.61 20.07 4.45
N ILE A 140 -7.50 20.50 3.56
CA ILE A 140 -7.28 20.55 2.11
C ILE A 140 -7.18 22.01 1.67
N ASP A 141 -6.17 22.33 0.87
CA ASP A 141 -5.97 23.67 0.32
C ASP A 141 -6.65 23.87 -1.05
N ASP A 142 -6.48 25.06 -1.64
CA ASP A 142 -7.04 25.43 -2.95
C ASP A 142 -6.34 24.74 -4.14
N LYS A 143 -5.23 24.03 -3.90
CA LYS A 143 -4.44 23.29 -4.88
C LYS A 143 -4.61 21.77 -4.76
N HIS A 144 -5.60 21.32 -3.99
CA HIS A 144 -5.89 19.91 -3.78
C HIS A 144 -4.75 19.13 -3.12
N TRP A 145 -3.94 19.81 -2.31
CA TRP A 145 -3.03 19.18 -1.36
C TRP A 145 -3.69 19.14 0.02
N ALA A 146 -3.51 18.02 0.69
CA ALA A 146 -3.97 17.86 2.06
C ALA A 146 -2.79 17.68 3.01
N HIS A 147 -2.87 18.30 4.18
CA HIS A 147 -2.06 17.93 5.34
C HIS A 147 -2.94 17.34 6.44
N LEU A 148 -2.31 16.62 7.38
CA LEU A 148 -2.99 16.09 8.55
C LEU A 148 -2.65 16.93 9.78
N GLU A 149 -3.66 17.38 10.52
CA GLU A 149 -3.48 17.95 11.84
C GLU A 149 -2.86 16.91 12.78
N THR A 150 -1.75 17.27 13.42
CA THR A 150 -0.84 16.30 14.04
C THR A 150 -1.51 15.48 15.15
N GLU A 151 -2.34 16.11 16.00
CA GLU A 151 -3.04 15.43 17.11
C GLU A 151 -4.06 14.42 16.59
N GLY A 152 -4.84 14.80 15.59
CA GLY A 152 -5.82 13.90 14.96
C GLY A 152 -5.13 12.73 14.28
N ALA A 153 -4.05 13.01 13.54
CA ALA A 153 -3.23 11.99 12.89
C ALA A 153 -2.58 11.03 13.89
N ALA A 154 -2.04 11.55 15.00
CA ALA A 154 -1.43 10.75 16.07
C ALA A 154 -2.43 9.78 16.68
N LYS A 155 -3.62 10.27 17.05
CA LYS A 155 -4.69 9.44 17.60
C LYS A 155 -5.14 8.35 16.64
N ALA A 156 -5.32 8.69 15.36
CA ALA A 156 -5.85 7.75 14.37
C ALA A 156 -4.84 6.66 13.97
N ASN A 157 -3.57 7.02 13.79
CA ASN A 157 -2.55 6.16 13.20
C ASN A 157 -1.63 5.48 14.22
N PHE A 158 -1.40 6.15 15.36
CA PHE A 158 -0.41 5.75 16.36
C PHE A 158 -0.99 5.70 17.78
N GLY A 159 -2.32 5.59 17.91
CA GLY A 159 -3.02 5.72 19.19
C GLY A 159 -2.67 4.68 20.26
N THR A 160 -1.96 3.59 19.91
CA THR A 160 -1.46 2.60 20.86
C THR A 160 -0.09 2.96 21.45
N LEU A 161 0.60 3.96 20.91
CA LEU A 161 1.85 4.50 21.48
C LEU A 161 1.55 5.50 22.60
N PRO A 162 2.55 5.77 23.49
CA PRO A 162 2.52 6.97 24.32
C PRO A 162 2.31 8.23 23.46
N HIS A 163 1.48 9.15 23.92
CA HIS A 163 1.03 10.33 23.17
C HIS A 163 2.17 11.08 22.47
N GLU A 164 3.24 11.43 23.20
CA GLU A 164 4.39 12.13 22.64
C GLU A 164 5.08 11.38 21.49
N GLN A 165 5.13 10.04 21.57
CA GLN A 165 5.69 9.22 20.49
C GLN A 165 4.75 9.19 19.29
N GLY A 166 3.43 9.09 19.52
CA GLY A 166 2.42 9.18 18.47
C GLY A 166 2.49 10.52 17.72
N VAL A 167 2.58 11.63 18.45
CA VAL A 167 2.76 12.98 17.88
C VAL A 167 4.06 13.07 17.09
N LYS A 168 5.18 12.54 17.61
CA LYS A 168 6.46 12.52 16.91
C LYS A 168 6.44 11.71 15.61
N TRP A 169 5.65 10.64 15.55
CA TRP A 169 5.47 9.89 14.30
C TRP A 169 4.53 10.60 13.34
N ALA A 170 3.42 11.15 13.83
CA ALA A 170 2.47 11.92 13.03
C ALA A 170 3.10 13.16 12.40
N SER A 171 4.04 13.82 13.09
CA SER A 171 4.76 14.99 12.54
C SER A 171 5.69 14.66 11.38
N LYS A 172 5.91 13.38 11.07
CA LYS A 172 6.69 12.94 9.89
C LYS A 172 5.81 12.71 8.66
N PHE A 173 4.49 12.76 8.81
CA PHE A 173 3.61 12.75 7.65
C PHE A 173 3.86 13.99 6.77
N GLN A 174 3.69 13.80 5.47
CA GLN A 174 3.84 14.84 4.46
C GLN A 174 2.49 15.14 3.83
N GLU A 175 2.41 16.25 3.10
CA GLU A 175 1.21 16.55 2.32
C GLU A 175 0.93 15.45 1.29
N HIS A 176 -0.34 15.22 0.98
CA HIS A 176 -0.81 14.25 -0.01
C HIS A 176 -1.77 14.91 -0.99
N SER A 177 -1.64 14.63 -2.29
CA SER A 177 -2.60 15.15 -3.28
C SER A 177 -3.93 14.40 -3.23
N ILE A 178 -5.02 15.09 -2.92
CA ILE A 178 -6.35 14.45 -2.84
C ILE A 178 -6.94 14.10 -4.22
N VAL A 179 -6.30 14.54 -5.31
CA VAL A 179 -6.66 14.14 -6.68
C VAL A 179 -6.59 12.61 -6.84
N THR A 180 -5.68 11.96 -6.10
CA THR A 180 -5.59 10.50 -6.09
C THR A 180 -6.84 9.81 -5.54
N PHE A 181 -7.66 10.51 -4.75
CA PHE A 181 -8.87 9.96 -4.15
C PHE A 181 -10.10 10.08 -5.05
N SER A 182 -10.00 10.79 -6.17
CA SER A 182 -11.12 11.05 -7.09
C SER A 182 -11.04 10.26 -8.40
N THR A 183 -9.97 9.49 -8.61
CA THR A 183 -9.81 8.69 -9.83
C THR A 183 -10.41 7.29 -9.60
N PRO A 184 -11.34 6.83 -10.46
CA PRO A 184 -11.90 5.48 -10.34
C PRO A 184 -10.86 4.39 -10.56
N LEU A 185 -11.00 3.30 -9.82
CA LEU A 185 -10.30 2.05 -10.11
C LEU A 185 -10.85 1.45 -11.41
N THR A 186 -9.98 0.98 -12.27
CA THR A 186 -10.25 0.44 -13.61
C THR A 186 -9.76 -1.00 -13.77
N ASN A 187 -8.77 -1.41 -12.97
CA ASN A 187 -8.16 -2.73 -13.03
C ASN A 187 -8.26 -3.43 -11.67
N ALA A 188 -8.36 -4.76 -11.70
CA ALA A 188 -8.38 -5.59 -10.50
C ALA A 188 -7.16 -6.51 -10.49
N GLY A 189 -5.96 -5.95 -10.29
CA GLY A 189 -4.70 -6.71 -10.32
C GLY A 189 -4.65 -7.91 -9.35
N TYR A 190 -5.46 -7.90 -8.29
CA TYR A 190 -5.65 -9.05 -7.40
C TYR A 190 -6.29 -10.28 -8.10
N LYS A 191 -6.80 -10.16 -9.33
CA LYS A 191 -7.27 -11.27 -10.15
C LYS A 191 -6.13 -11.98 -10.88
N ASP A 192 -4.97 -11.34 -11.01
CA ASP A 192 -3.86 -11.84 -11.84
C ASP A 192 -2.77 -12.56 -11.03
N VAL A 193 -2.71 -12.34 -9.71
CA VAL A 193 -1.65 -12.85 -8.81
C VAL A 193 -2.23 -13.39 -7.51
N ASP A 194 -1.48 -14.21 -6.76
CA ASP A 194 -1.92 -14.64 -5.44
C ASP A 194 -2.09 -13.45 -4.50
N VAL A 195 -2.99 -13.56 -3.52
CA VAL A 195 -3.31 -12.46 -2.60
C VAL A 195 -3.08 -12.90 -1.16
N SER A 196 -2.27 -12.11 -0.45
CA SER A 196 -2.23 -12.12 1.01
C SER A 196 -2.87 -10.84 1.55
N TYR A 197 -3.43 -10.90 2.75
CA TYR A 197 -3.96 -9.73 3.43
C TYR A 197 -3.50 -9.69 4.88
N LEU A 198 -2.90 -8.59 5.31
CA LEU A 198 -2.58 -8.30 6.70
C LEU A 198 -3.66 -7.39 7.29
N VAL A 199 -4.48 -7.97 8.17
CA VAL A 199 -5.52 -7.25 8.90
C VAL A 199 -4.94 -6.66 10.19
N THR A 200 -5.17 -5.36 10.40
CA THR A 200 -4.86 -4.62 11.62
C THR A 200 -6.12 -4.56 12.50
N GLU A 201 -6.14 -5.30 13.61
CA GLU A 201 -7.37 -5.54 14.38
C GLU A 201 -7.84 -4.33 15.22
N GLU A 202 -6.98 -3.33 15.43
CA GLU A 202 -7.28 -2.13 16.23
C GLU A 202 -7.27 -0.87 15.35
N ASP A 203 -7.44 -1.04 14.04
CA ASP A 203 -7.40 0.04 13.07
C ASP A 203 -8.61 0.98 13.18
N SER A 204 -8.34 2.26 13.42
CA SER A 204 -9.36 3.30 13.51
C SER A 204 -9.58 4.07 12.21
N VAL A 205 -8.72 3.89 11.21
CA VAL A 205 -8.78 4.54 9.90
C VAL A 205 -9.55 3.67 8.92
N ILE A 206 -9.19 2.38 8.84
CA ILE A 206 -9.91 1.36 8.07
C ILE A 206 -10.33 0.26 9.03
N PRO A 207 -11.53 0.35 9.62
CA PRO A 207 -12.00 -0.62 10.60
C PRO A 207 -11.87 -2.08 10.12
N PRO A 208 -11.55 -3.03 11.02
CA PRO A 208 -11.30 -4.43 10.64
C PRO A 208 -12.45 -5.08 9.85
N ASP A 209 -13.71 -4.73 10.14
CA ASP A 209 -14.87 -5.22 9.40
C ASP A 209 -14.84 -4.78 7.92
N LYS A 210 -14.34 -3.58 7.65
CA LYS A 210 -14.19 -3.06 6.28
C LYS A 210 -13.04 -3.74 5.56
N GLN A 211 -11.93 -4.00 6.25
CA GLN A 211 -10.81 -4.79 5.72
C GLN A 211 -11.27 -6.20 5.34
N LEU A 212 -12.01 -6.87 6.23
CA LEU A 212 -12.55 -8.22 5.98
C LEU A 212 -13.58 -8.24 4.85
N ARG A 213 -14.41 -7.20 4.71
CA ARG A 213 -15.29 -7.07 3.54
C ARG A 213 -14.52 -6.98 2.23
N SER A 214 -13.37 -6.30 2.20
CA SER A 214 -12.49 -6.31 1.02
C SER A 214 -11.90 -7.69 0.74
N VAL A 215 -11.52 -8.45 1.78
CA VAL A 215 -11.08 -9.85 1.64
C VAL A 215 -12.19 -10.70 1.02
N ASP A 216 -13.40 -10.68 1.59
CA ASP A 216 -14.54 -11.46 1.10
C ASP A 216 -14.85 -11.15 -0.37
N ARG A 217 -14.78 -9.86 -0.73
CA ARG A 217 -14.99 -9.42 -2.12
C ARG A 217 -13.89 -9.95 -3.05
N ILE A 218 -12.61 -9.84 -2.65
CA ILE A 218 -11.49 -10.37 -3.45
C ILE A 218 -11.66 -11.88 -3.67
N GLU A 219 -12.01 -12.65 -2.63
CA GLU A 219 -12.23 -14.09 -2.78
C GLU A 219 -13.38 -14.39 -3.75
N LYS A 220 -14.50 -13.68 -3.60
CA LYS A 220 -15.68 -13.82 -4.48
C LYS A 220 -15.35 -13.51 -5.93
N GLU A 221 -14.63 -12.43 -6.18
CA GLU A 221 -14.36 -11.95 -7.54
C GLU A 221 -13.20 -12.67 -8.24
N SER A 222 -12.18 -13.08 -7.49
CA SER A 222 -11.02 -13.79 -8.04
C SER A 222 -11.23 -15.30 -8.09
N GLY A 223 -12.22 -15.83 -7.36
CA GLY A 223 -12.44 -17.27 -7.20
C GLY A 223 -11.32 -17.99 -6.42
N ARG A 224 -10.43 -17.24 -5.76
CA ARG A 224 -9.26 -17.76 -5.06
C ARG A 224 -9.29 -17.35 -3.59
N LYS A 225 -8.73 -18.20 -2.73
CA LYS A 225 -8.61 -17.90 -1.30
C LYS A 225 -7.52 -16.86 -1.06
N VAL A 226 -7.80 -15.94 -0.14
CA VAL A 226 -6.84 -14.95 0.33
C VAL A 226 -6.12 -15.51 1.55
N ASP A 227 -4.79 -15.41 1.57
CA ASP A 227 -3.99 -15.74 2.75
C ASP A 227 -4.07 -14.59 3.78
N VAL A 228 -4.96 -14.72 4.74
CA VAL A 228 -5.23 -13.69 5.75
C VAL A 228 -4.38 -13.90 7.00
N GLN A 229 -3.54 -12.91 7.30
CA GLN A 229 -2.79 -12.77 8.54
C GLN A 229 -3.39 -11.63 9.38
N ARG A 230 -3.24 -11.68 10.70
CA ARG A 230 -3.79 -10.68 11.63
C ARG A 230 -2.71 -10.20 12.60
N VAL A 231 -2.76 -8.92 12.92
CA VAL A 231 -1.94 -8.29 13.95
C VAL A 231 -2.81 -7.42 14.83
N LYS A 232 -2.61 -7.51 16.15
CA LYS A 232 -3.37 -6.75 17.13
C LYS A 232 -2.74 -5.36 17.32
N THR A 233 -2.94 -4.51 16.32
CA THR A 233 -2.40 -3.14 16.27
C THR A 233 -3.29 -2.24 15.41
N GLY A 234 -3.08 -0.92 15.52
CA GLY A 234 -3.73 0.10 14.71
C GLY A 234 -3.18 0.22 13.28
N HIS A 235 -3.61 1.27 12.58
CA HIS A 235 -3.39 1.46 11.14
C HIS A 235 -1.91 1.40 10.73
N SER A 236 -1.03 2.08 11.46
CA SER A 236 0.40 2.16 11.12
C SER A 236 1.22 1.01 11.73
N ALA A 237 0.82 -0.24 11.46
CA ALA A 237 1.49 -1.45 11.96
C ALA A 237 3.01 -1.48 11.68
N TYR A 238 3.46 -0.85 10.58
CA TYR A 238 4.87 -0.72 10.22
C TYR A 238 5.73 0.04 11.25
N VAL A 239 5.09 0.84 12.09
CA VAL A 239 5.72 1.55 13.22
C VAL A 239 5.39 0.87 14.55
N LEU A 240 4.13 0.44 14.70
CA LEU A 240 3.59 -0.07 15.96
C LEU A 240 4.09 -1.48 16.30
N ASP A 241 4.22 -2.35 15.30
CA ASP A 241 4.73 -3.71 15.43
C ASP A 241 5.49 -4.13 14.16
N PRO A 242 6.67 -3.53 13.91
CA PRO A 242 7.44 -3.78 12.71
C PRO A 242 7.93 -5.25 12.60
N ASP A 243 8.11 -5.94 13.72
CA ASP A 243 8.53 -7.34 13.75
C ASP A 243 7.39 -8.26 13.25
N ALA A 244 6.16 -8.05 13.72
CA ALA A 244 5.02 -8.83 13.22
C ALA A 244 4.77 -8.58 11.72
N VAL A 245 4.86 -7.32 11.27
CA VAL A 245 4.70 -6.99 9.85
C VAL A 245 5.79 -7.64 9.00
N ALA A 246 7.06 -7.57 9.40
CA ALA A 246 8.16 -8.20 8.68
C ALA A 246 8.00 -9.73 8.61
N ASN A 247 7.52 -10.36 9.68
CA ASN A 247 7.23 -11.80 9.71
C ASN A 247 6.11 -12.17 8.73
N VAL A 248 5.03 -11.40 8.68
CA VAL A 248 3.92 -11.63 7.73
C VAL A 248 4.38 -11.49 6.29
N ILE A 249 5.16 -10.45 5.98
CA ILE A 249 5.71 -10.23 4.65
C ILE A 249 6.66 -11.38 4.26
N SER A 250 7.50 -11.83 5.20
CA SER A 250 8.42 -12.95 4.98
C SER A 250 7.66 -14.24 4.64
N LYS A 251 6.60 -14.56 5.38
CA LYS A 251 5.72 -15.71 5.10
C LYS A 251 5.08 -15.61 3.72
N ALA A 252 4.56 -14.42 3.38
CA ALA A 252 3.95 -14.20 2.08
C ALA A 252 4.96 -14.31 0.93
N ALA A 253 6.24 -14.03 1.19
CA ALA A 253 7.35 -14.19 0.27
C ALA A 253 7.95 -15.63 0.23
N GLY A 254 7.38 -16.57 0.99
CA GLY A 254 7.78 -17.98 0.99
C GLY A 254 8.91 -18.34 1.97
N LEU A 255 9.08 -17.57 3.05
CA LEU A 255 9.95 -17.91 4.19
C LEU A 255 9.19 -18.49 5.38
#